data_AF-A0A3D0CT61-F1
#
_entry.id   AF-A0A3D0CT61-F1
#
_cell.length_a   1.000
_cell.length_b   1.000
_cell.length_c   1.000
_cell.angle_alpha   90.00
_cell.angle_beta   90.00
_cell.angle_gamma   90.00
#
_symmetry.space_group_name_H-M   'P 1'
#
loop_
_entity.id
_entity.type
_entity.pdbx_description
1 polymer ?
#
loop_
_entity_poly.entity_id
_entity_poly.type
_entity_poly.pdbx_seq_one_letter_code
_entity_poly.pdbx_strand_id
1 'polypeptide(L)'
;MNVFELQHPREWEVRGGGIDFADIFQLGPLKLLIFSAIPRGDLGGSTLTPEETFARFRNSLIEGATITETLINGFRVDIIRYSHRTDHAVYTEIAAPGTVALWQRGEWSYALIDEGDQLQQNGGFDRVLQSFQFVDSQP
;
A
#
# COMPACT_ATOMS: atom_id res chain seq x y z
N MET A 1 -14.38 -8.72 -3.91
CA MET A 1 -14.78 -7.45 -4.55
C MET A 1 -13.51 -6.87 -5.14
N ASN A 2 -13.41 -6.74 -6.47
CA ASN A 2 -12.22 -6.13 -7.10
C ASN A 2 -12.44 -4.62 -7.13
N VAL A 3 -11.65 -3.87 -6.35
CA VAL A 3 -11.87 -2.44 -6.09
C VAL A 3 -11.03 -1.53 -7.02
N PHE A 4 -10.25 -2.12 -7.93
CA PHE A 4 -9.44 -1.43 -8.92
C PHE A 4 -9.19 -2.33 -10.14
N GLU A 5 -8.93 -1.71 -11.28
CA GLU A 5 -8.34 -2.37 -12.45
C GLU A 5 -6.89 -1.89 -12.61
N LEU A 6 -5.96 -2.81 -12.84
CA LEU A 6 -4.55 -2.50 -13.02
C LEU A 6 -4.11 -2.85 -14.43
N GLN A 7 -3.55 -1.88 -15.16
CA GLN A 7 -2.79 -2.18 -16.38
C GLN A 7 -1.33 -2.42 -16.02
N HIS A 8 -0.89 -3.66 -16.02
CA HIS A 8 0.50 -4.05 -15.76
C HIS A 8 1.12 -4.74 -16.99
N PRO A 9 2.47 -4.85 -17.06
CA PRO A 9 3.12 -5.64 -18.10
C PRO A 9 2.55 -7.06 -18.15
N ARG A 10 2.34 -7.61 -19.36
CA ARG A 10 1.66 -8.90 -19.57
C ARG A 10 2.38 -10.07 -18.92
N GLU A 11 3.69 -9.92 -18.72
CA GLU A 11 4.59 -10.87 -18.12
C GLU A 11 4.57 -10.87 -16.58
N TRP A 12 3.86 -9.92 -15.94
CA TRP A 12 3.74 -9.89 -14.50
C TRP A 12 2.66 -10.85 -14.02
N GLU A 13 3.07 -11.80 -13.20
CA GLU A 13 2.15 -12.66 -12.48
C GLU A 13 1.52 -11.89 -11.33
N VAL A 14 0.18 -11.95 -11.24
CA VAL A 14 -0.56 -11.50 -10.08
C VAL A 14 -0.75 -12.69 -9.15
N ARG A 15 -0.05 -12.70 -8.02
CA ARG A 15 -0.23 -13.72 -6.98
C ARG A 15 -0.88 -13.07 -5.77
N GLY A 16 -2.13 -13.44 -5.51
CA GLY A 16 -2.90 -12.96 -4.36
C GLY A 16 -2.85 -13.94 -3.19
N GLY A 17 -2.87 -13.41 -1.97
CA GLY A 17 -3.07 -14.17 -0.74
C GLY A 17 -3.68 -13.28 0.34
N GLY A 18 -4.47 -13.87 1.24
CA GLY A 18 -4.92 -13.20 2.44
C GLY A 18 -3.84 -13.33 3.53
N ILE A 19 -3.49 -12.22 4.15
CA ILE A 19 -2.81 -12.15 5.44
C ILE A 19 -3.79 -11.49 6.42
N ASP A 20 -3.70 -11.74 7.72
CA ASP A 20 -4.71 -11.26 8.69
C ASP A 20 -5.17 -9.81 8.43
N PHE A 21 -6.45 -9.61 8.11
CA PHE A 21 -7.13 -8.34 7.77
C PHE A 21 -6.62 -7.55 6.55
N ALA A 22 -5.80 -8.17 5.70
CA ALA A 22 -5.36 -7.61 4.44
C ALA A 22 -5.24 -8.63 3.30
N ASP A 23 -5.40 -8.16 2.09
CA ASP A 23 -5.02 -8.90 0.90
C ASP A 23 -3.66 -8.38 0.41
N ILE A 24 -2.76 -9.30 0.07
CA ILE A 24 -1.50 -8.97 -0.57
C ILE A 24 -1.46 -9.55 -1.98
N PHE A 25 -1.09 -8.71 -2.95
CA PHE A 25 -0.91 -9.07 -4.34
C PHE A 25 0.54 -8.78 -4.74
N GLN A 26 1.26 -9.79 -5.21
CA GLN A 26 2.54 -9.55 -5.92
C GLN A 26 2.25 -9.13 -7.36
N LEU A 27 2.94 -8.09 -7.82
CA LEU A 27 2.85 -7.49 -9.15
C LEU A 27 4.26 -7.37 -9.71
N GLY A 28 4.81 -8.46 -10.26
CA GLY A 28 6.23 -8.52 -10.60
C GLY A 28 7.10 -8.30 -9.35
N PRO A 29 8.00 -7.30 -9.32
CA PRO A 29 8.80 -6.99 -8.13
C PRO A 29 8.04 -6.15 -7.09
N LEU A 30 6.84 -5.64 -7.40
CA LEU A 30 6.04 -4.83 -6.49
C LEU A 30 5.12 -5.69 -5.63
N LYS A 31 4.75 -5.17 -4.46
CA LYS A 31 3.67 -5.70 -3.63
C LYS A 31 2.56 -4.65 -3.53
N LEU A 32 1.32 -5.06 -3.73
CA LEU A 32 0.14 -4.26 -3.40
C LEU A 32 -0.53 -4.87 -2.19
N LEU A 33 -0.57 -4.11 -1.10
CA LEU A 33 -1.30 -4.45 0.11
C LEU A 33 -2.62 -3.68 0.12
N ILE A 34 -3.72 -4.38 0.39
CA ILE A 34 -5.06 -3.81 0.53
C ILE A 34 -5.58 -4.19 1.91
N PHE A 35 -5.91 -3.20 2.72
CA PHE A 35 -6.26 -3.42 4.11
C PHE A 35 -7.36 -2.48 4.58
N SER A 36 -8.03 -2.82 5.67
CA SER A 36 -9.10 -2.00 6.26
C SER A 36 -8.92 -1.90 7.77
N ALA A 37 -10.02 -1.90 8.53
CA ALA A 37 -10.03 -1.94 9.98
C ALA A 37 -9.44 -3.25 10.51
N ILE A 38 -8.75 -3.18 11.66
CA ILE A 38 -8.23 -4.35 12.35
C ILE A 38 -9.03 -4.59 13.63
N PRO A 39 -9.71 -5.74 13.75
CA PRO A 39 -10.53 -6.04 14.90
C PRO A 39 -9.72 -6.33 16.17
N ARG A 40 -10.42 -6.11 17.28
CA ARG A 40 -10.03 -6.26 18.70
C ARG A 40 -9.11 -7.45 19.05
N GLY A 41 -9.17 -8.56 18.31
CA GLY A 41 -8.52 -9.84 18.67
C GLY A 41 -7.00 -9.80 18.61
N ASP A 42 -6.44 -9.00 17.71
CA ASP A 42 -5.03 -9.16 17.29
C ASP A 42 -4.10 -8.08 17.87
N LEU A 43 -4.64 -7.05 18.52
CA LEU A 43 -3.88 -5.91 19.06
C LEU A 43 -4.09 -5.65 20.56
N GLY A 44 -4.90 -6.47 21.27
CA GLY A 44 -5.07 -6.35 22.73
C GLY A 44 -5.74 -5.06 23.21
N GLY A 45 -6.54 -4.40 22.37
CA GLY A 45 -7.18 -3.10 22.63
C GLY A 45 -8.51 -2.92 21.89
N SER A 46 -8.99 -1.68 21.72
CA SER A 46 -10.16 -1.39 20.86
C SER A 46 -9.87 -1.72 19.40
N THR A 47 -10.88 -2.16 18.64
CA THR A 47 -10.82 -2.28 17.16
C THR A 47 -10.33 -0.96 16.59
N LEU A 48 -9.30 -1.01 15.73
CA LEU A 48 -8.84 0.16 15.01
C LEU A 48 -9.80 0.47 13.87
N THR A 49 -10.19 1.73 13.72
CA THR A 49 -10.92 2.15 12.52
C THR A 49 -10.03 2.05 11.28
N PRO A 50 -10.59 2.09 10.06
CA PRO A 50 -9.78 2.16 8.84
C PRO A 50 -8.78 3.32 8.86
N GLU A 51 -9.18 4.50 9.33
CA GLU A 51 -8.32 5.69 9.43
C GLU A 51 -7.20 5.52 10.45
N GLU A 52 -7.49 4.92 11.61
CA GLU A 52 -6.47 4.63 12.62
C GLU A 52 -5.47 3.59 12.11
N THR A 53 -5.95 2.58 11.39
CA THR A 53 -5.12 1.54 10.78
C THR A 53 -4.21 2.15 9.71
N PHE A 54 -4.76 2.98 8.82
CA PHE A 54 -4.02 3.76 7.83
C PHE A 54 -2.94 4.63 8.48
N ALA A 55 -3.32 5.41 9.50
CA ALA A 55 -2.41 6.30 10.20
C ALA A 55 -1.26 5.54 10.88
N ARG A 56 -1.54 4.39 11.51
CA ARG A 56 -0.51 3.55 12.12
C ARG A 56 0.44 2.95 11.09
N PHE A 57 -0.09 2.41 9.99
CA PHE A 57 0.73 1.89 8.90
C PHE A 57 1.63 2.99 8.33
N ARG A 58 1.06 4.16 8.03
CA ARG A 58 1.82 5.33 7.59
C ARG A 58 2.91 5.69 8.59
N ASN A 59 2.56 5.85 9.87
CA ASN A 59 3.49 6.25 10.92
C ASN A 59 4.64 5.24 11.12
N SER A 60 4.43 3.97 10.78
CA SER A 60 5.49 2.96 10.82
C SER A 60 6.60 3.17 9.78
N LEU A 61 6.33 3.98 8.74
CA LEU A 61 7.21 4.20 7.59
C LEU A 61 7.84 5.59 7.57
N ILE A 62 7.32 6.57 8.32
CA ILE A 62 7.72 7.98 8.15
C ILE A 62 8.99 8.37 8.92
N GLU A 63 9.44 7.57 9.88
CA GLU A 63 10.63 7.91 10.65
C GLU A 63 11.87 7.97 9.73
N GLY A 64 12.49 9.14 9.64
CA GLY A 64 13.62 9.37 8.74
C GLY A 64 13.29 9.22 7.24
N ALA A 65 12.01 9.22 6.87
CA ALA A 65 11.57 9.07 5.49
C ALA A 65 11.42 10.41 4.76
N THR A 66 11.50 10.34 3.43
CA THR A 66 11.08 11.46 2.57
C THR A 66 9.65 11.21 2.10
N ILE A 67 8.77 12.20 2.29
CA ILE A 67 7.36 12.12 1.91
C ILE A 67 7.08 13.14 0.82
N THR A 68 6.46 12.69 -0.27
CA THR A 68 5.95 13.56 -1.34
C THR A 68 4.48 13.26 -1.54
N GLU A 69 3.62 14.28 -1.40
CA GLU A 69 2.20 14.16 -1.71
C GLU A 69 1.99 14.45 -3.20
N THR A 70 1.20 13.61 -3.88
CA THR A 70 0.85 13.79 -5.30
C THR A 70 -0.61 13.43 -5.56
N LEU A 71 -1.10 13.81 -6.74
CA LEU A 71 -2.42 13.42 -7.24
C LEU A 71 -2.26 12.41 -8.38
N ILE A 72 -2.81 11.20 -8.18
CA ILE A 72 -2.86 10.15 -9.21
C ILE A 72 -4.32 9.88 -9.52
N ASN A 73 -4.72 10.12 -10.77
CA ASN A 73 -6.10 9.90 -11.23
C ASN A 73 -7.17 10.57 -10.32
N GLY A 74 -6.83 11.72 -9.73
CA GLY A 74 -7.71 12.48 -8.82
C GLY A 74 -7.60 12.10 -7.34
N PHE A 75 -6.82 11.08 -6.99
CA PHE A 75 -6.62 10.64 -5.61
C PHE A 75 -5.34 11.21 -5.02
N ARG A 76 -5.42 11.63 -3.77
CA ARG A 76 -4.22 12.00 -3.00
C ARG A 76 -3.46 10.73 -2.62
N VAL A 77 -2.19 10.70 -3.00
CA VAL A 77 -1.28 9.60 -2.74
C VAL A 77 -0.03 10.14 -2.06
N ASP A 78 0.33 9.53 -0.93
CA ASP A 78 1.60 9.80 -0.26
C ASP A 78 2.66 8.84 -0.81
N ILE A 79 3.71 9.39 -1.41
CA ILE A 79 4.91 8.65 -1.82
C ILE A 79 5.94 8.76 -0.69
N ILE A 80 6.20 7.66 -0.01
CA ILE A 80 7.06 7.58 1.17
C ILE A 80 8.29 6.76 0.82
N ARG A 81 9.46 7.38 0.81
CA ARG A 81 10.76 6.70 0.67
C ARG A 81 11.31 6.45 2.07
N TYR A 82 11.26 5.21 2.52
CA TYR A 82 11.57 4.81 3.89
C TYR A 82 12.90 4.06 3.93
N SER A 83 13.73 4.38 4.94
CA SER A 83 15.05 3.78 5.12
C SER A 83 15.05 2.63 6.13
N HIS A 84 14.02 2.54 6.96
CA HIS A 84 13.76 1.50 7.95
C HIS A 84 12.26 1.45 8.22
N ARG A 85 11.76 0.31 8.69
CA ARG A 85 10.42 0.20 9.28
C ARG A 85 10.57 0.30 10.80
N THR A 86 9.61 0.91 11.46
CA THR A 86 9.50 0.78 12.93
C THR A 86 8.67 -0.44 13.28
N ASP A 87 8.92 -1.05 14.45
CA ASP A 87 8.25 -2.29 14.92
C ASP A 87 6.73 -2.12 15.18
N HIS A 88 6.18 -0.94 14.92
CA HIS A 88 4.76 -0.63 15.01
C HIS A 88 3.99 -0.85 13.71
N ALA A 89 4.65 -1.42 12.69
CA ALA A 89 4.00 -1.77 11.43
C ALA A 89 2.92 -2.81 11.66
N VAL A 90 1.70 -2.43 11.31
CA VAL A 90 0.51 -3.26 11.36
C VAL A 90 0.62 -4.49 10.43
N TYR A 91 1.48 -4.42 9.41
CA TYR A 91 1.76 -5.49 8.47
C TYR A 91 3.28 -5.70 8.34
N THR A 92 3.74 -6.93 8.56
CA THR A 92 5.17 -7.28 8.65
C THR A 92 5.84 -7.57 7.30
N GLU A 93 5.11 -7.47 6.19
CA GLU A 93 5.54 -7.93 4.87
C GLU A 93 6.55 -7.02 4.16
N ILE A 94 6.94 -5.89 4.78
CA ILE A 94 7.99 -4.98 4.31
C ILE A 94 9.34 -5.46 4.81
N ALA A 95 10.11 -6.14 3.96
CA ALA A 95 11.35 -6.83 4.33
C ALA A 95 12.62 -5.97 4.17
N ALA A 96 12.57 -4.91 3.35
CA ALA A 96 13.71 -4.07 3.03
C ALA A 96 13.30 -2.59 2.87
N PRO A 97 14.25 -1.64 2.99
CA PRO A 97 14.02 -0.23 2.66
C PRO A 97 13.51 -0.06 1.23
N GLY A 98 12.77 1.01 0.95
CA GLY A 98 12.27 1.25 -0.40
C GLY A 98 11.27 2.39 -0.50
N THR A 99 10.35 2.27 -1.45
CA THR A 99 9.32 3.28 -1.72
C THR A 99 7.94 2.67 -1.52
N VAL A 100 7.05 3.37 -0.82
CA VAL A 100 5.62 3.04 -0.74
C VAL A 100 4.79 4.19 -1.31
N ALA A 101 3.83 3.88 -2.18
CA ALA A 101 2.72 4.76 -2.49
C ALA A 101 1.53 4.33 -1.63
N LEU A 102 1.02 5.26 -0.82
CA LEU A 102 0.02 4.99 0.20
C LEU A 102 -1.19 5.90 -0.01
N TRP A 103 -2.38 5.31 -0.08
CA TRP A 103 -3.63 6.05 -0.22
C TRP A 103 -4.80 5.33 0.45
N GLN A 104 -5.87 6.07 0.73
CA GLN A 104 -7.10 5.56 1.34
C GLN A 104 -8.31 5.95 0.48
N ARG A 105 -9.28 5.03 0.38
CA ARG A 105 -10.55 5.26 -0.31
C ARG A 105 -11.68 4.53 0.41
N GLY A 106 -12.59 5.29 1.00
CA GLY A 106 -13.64 4.74 1.86
C GLY A 106 -13.01 3.97 3.02
N GLU A 107 -13.48 2.76 3.27
CA GLU A 107 -12.98 1.90 4.36
C GLU A 107 -11.70 1.13 4.01
N TRP A 108 -11.18 1.29 2.78
CA TRP A 108 -10.01 0.55 2.31
C TRP A 108 -8.78 1.45 2.17
N SER A 109 -7.65 0.89 2.55
CA SER A 109 -6.32 1.46 2.45
C SER A 109 -5.47 0.60 1.53
N TYR A 110 -4.57 1.25 0.82
CA TYR A 110 -3.79 0.62 -0.23
C TYR A 110 -2.34 1.08 -0.12
N ALA A 111 -1.42 0.13 -0.16
CA ALA A 111 0.01 0.39 -0.19
C ALA A 111 0.65 -0.35 -1.37
N LEU A 112 1.14 0.39 -2.36
CA LEU A 112 2.00 -0.16 -3.41
C LEU A 112 3.45 -0.01 -2.98
N ILE A 113 4.17 -1.11 -2.88
CA ILE A 113 5.47 -1.22 -2.23
C ILE A 113 6.50 -1.67 -3.27
N ASP A 114 7.58 -0.89 -3.40
CA ASP A 114 8.78 -1.18 -4.17
C ASP A 114 9.97 -1.36 -3.23
N GLU A 115 10.20 -2.60 -2.79
CA GLU A 115 11.31 -2.92 -1.90
C GLU A 115 12.64 -2.84 -2.67
N GLY A 116 13.62 -2.16 -2.08
CA GLY A 116 14.93 -1.92 -2.68
C GLY A 116 14.91 -0.89 -3.81
N ASP A 117 13.81 -0.14 -3.99
CA ASP A 117 13.65 0.83 -5.08
C ASP A 117 13.92 0.22 -6.47
N GLN A 118 13.49 -1.03 -6.70
CA GLN A 118 13.80 -1.79 -7.92
C GLN A 118 13.21 -1.14 -9.17
N LEU A 119 12.04 -0.50 -9.06
CA LEU A 119 11.37 0.18 -10.16
C LEU A 119 11.32 1.70 -10.00
N GLN A 120 11.54 2.23 -8.80
CA GLN A 120 11.62 3.67 -8.57
C GLN A 120 12.77 4.29 -9.35
N GLN A 121 13.90 3.59 -9.48
CA GLN A 121 15.10 4.09 -10.18
C GLN A 121 14.91 4.28 -11.70
N ASN A 122 13.96 3.56 -12.31
CA ASN A 122 13.72 3.60 -13.76
C ASN A 122 12.34 4.19 -14.13
N GLY A 123 11.63 4.75 -13.14
CA GLY A 123 10.28 5.30 -13.29
C GLY A 123 9.20 4.24 -13.56
N GLY A 124 9.51 2.95 -13.38
CA GLY A 124 8.55 1.87 -13.51
C GLY A 124 7.49 1.91 -12.40
N PHE A 125 7.88 2.32 -11.20
CA PHE A 125 6.97 2.47 -10.06
C PHE A 125 5.85 3.48 -10.38
N ASP A 126 6.23 4.68 -10.81
CA ASP A 126 5.27 5.74 -11.17
C ASP A 126 4.34 5.31 -12.32
N ARG A 127 4.85 4.57 -13.31
CA ARG A 127 4.03 4.05 -14.42
C ARG A 127 2.97 3.06 -13.95
N VAL A 128 3.34 2.16 -13.04
CA VAL A 128 2.38 1.21 -12.46
C VAL A 128 1.40 1.94 -11.56
N LEU A 129 1.86 2.88 -10.74
CA LEU A 129 0.98 3.68 -9.90
C LEU A 129 -0.05 4.48 -10.71
N GLN A 130 0.38 5.09 -11.83
CA GLN A 130 -0.51 5.83 -12.74
C GLN A 130 -1.49 4.93 -13.49
N SER A 131 -1.21 3.63 -13.61
CA SER A 131 -2.06 2.69 -14.32
C SER A 131 -3.20 2.13 -13.48
N PHE A 132 -3.22 2.39 -12.17
CA PHE A 132 -4.35 2.05 -11.30
C PHE A 132 -5.58 2.86 -11.72
N GLN A 133 -6.58 2.15 -12.25
CA GLN A 133 -7.91 2.70 -12.46
C GLN A 133 -8.77 2.37 -11.25
N PHE A 134 -9.08 3.41 -10.48
CA PHE A 134 -9.99 3.31 -9.35
C PHE A 134 -11.41 3.35 -9.87
N VAL A 135 -12.01 2.17 -10.06
CA VAL A 135 -13.43 2.08 -10.41
C VAL A 135 -14.24 2.54 -9.22
N ASP A 136 -15.09 3.56 -9.38
CA ASP A 136 -16.20 3.77 -8.45
C ASP A 136 -17.03 2.50 -8.49
N SER A 137 -16.96 1.70 -7.43
CA SER A 137 -18.01 0.74 -7.15
C SER A 137 -19.28 1.55 -7.00
N GLN A 138 -20.06 1.65 -8.08
CA GLN A 138 -21.37 2.28 -8.04
C GLN A 138 -22.22 1.64 -6.94
N PRO A 139 -23.07 2.42 -6.26
CA PRO A 139 -23.86 1.98 -5.11
C PRO A 139 -24.77 0.79 -5.41
#